data_AF-A0A926BP21-F1
#
_entry.id   AF-A0A926BP21-F1
#
_cell.length_a   1.000
_cell.length_b   1.000
_cell.length_c   1.000
_cell.angle_alpha   90.00
_cell.angle_beta   90.00
_cell.angle_gamma   90.00
#
_symmetry.space_group_name_H-M   'P 1'
#
loop_
_entity.id
_entity.type
_entity.pdbx_description
1 polymer ?
#
loop_
_entity_poly.entity_id
_entity_poly.type
_entity_poly.pdbx_seq_one_letter_code
_entity_poly.pdbx_strand_id
1 'polypeptide(L)'
;RLPSLRTYLLVSQDYALVEQYERGDDTGDWRIIETEGLDGEVVLPAIDCRLPMSAIYRRVTVAPYPDNAPGDSEPTEGEPVA
;
A
#
# COMPACT_ATOMS: atom_id res chain seq x y z
N ARG A 1 -15.07 2.30 15.30
CA ARG A 1 -14.18 1.14 15.04
C ARG A 1 -14.91 0.22 14.07
N LEU A 2 -14.23 -0.32 13.06
CA LEU A 2 -14.82 -1.25 12.08
C LEU A 2 -14.20 -2.64 12.26
N PRO A 3 -14.76 -3.53 13.11
CA PRO A 3 -14.13 -4.81 13.45
C PRO A 3 -13.92 -5.75 12.26
N SER A 4 -14.75 -5.60 11.24
CA SER A 4 -14.72 -6.34 9.99
C SER A 4 -13.69 -5.82 8.98
N LEU A 5 -13.01 -4.70 9.25
CA LEU A 5 -11.97 -4.20 8.35
C LEU A 5 -10.78 -5.16 8.37
N ARG A 6 -10.51 -5.75 7.20
CA ARG A 6 -9.38 -6.66 6.96
C ARG A 6 -8.29 -6.02 6.12
N THR A 7 -8.68 -5.19 5.16
CA THR A 7 -7.78 -4.55 4.22
C THR A 7 -8.19 -3.11 4.00
N TYR A 8 -7.21 -2.21 3.94
CA TYR A 8 -7.41 -0.86 3.41
C TYR A 8 -6.23 -0.49 2.52
N LEU A 9 -6.50 0.41 1.57
CA LEU A 9 -5.50 0.92 0.63
C LEU A 9 -5.26 2.39 0.93
N LEU A 10 -3.99 2.80 1.01
CA LEU A 10 -3.58 4.20 0.94
C LEU A 10 -3.10 4.47 -0.49
N VAL A 11 -3.69 5.48 -1.15
CA VAL A 11 -3.35 5.85 -2.53
C VAL A 11 -2.64 7.18 -2.51
N SER A 12 -1.36 7.19 -2.89
CA SER A 12 -0.58 8.42 -3.00
C SER A 12 -1.14 9.33 -4.09
N GLN A 13 -1.12 10.64 -3.84
CA GLN A 13 -1.53 11.66 -4.83
C GLN A 13 -0.35 12.21 -5.63
N ASP A 14 0.88 12.09 -5.11
CA ASP A 14 2.07 12.67 -5.72
C ASP A 14 2.73 11.71 -6.71
N TYR A 15 2.69 10.41 -6.40
CA TYR A 15 3.32 9.34 -7.16
C TYR A 15 2.35 8.19 -7.42
N ALA A 16 2.63 7.38 -8.45
CA ALA A 16 1.92 6.12 -8.68
C ALA A 16 2.32 5.06 -7.64
N LEU A 17 1.84 5.21 -6.40
CA LEU A 17 2.10 4.33 -5.27
C LEU A 17 0.79 4.03 -4.51
N VAL A 18 0.54 2.74 -4.28
CA VAL A 18 -0.51 2.26 -3.39
C VAL A 18 0.07 1.38 -2.31
N GLU A 19 -0.23 1.69 -1.06
CA GLU A 19 0.10 0.87 0.11
C GLU A 19 -1.13 0.10 0.56
N GLN A 20 -1.02 -1.23 0.53
CA GLN A 20 -2.06 -2.15 0.98
C GLN A 20 -1.74 -2.64 2.38
N TYR A 21 -2.58 -2.25 3.34
CA TYR A 21 -2.52 -2.72 4.71
C TYR A 21 -3.50 -3.86 4.89
N GLU A 22 -2.98 -5.03 5.26
CA GLU A 22 -3.79 -6.21 5.56
C GLU A 22 -3.58 -6.68 6.99
N ARG A 23 -4.68 -6.99 7.66
CA ARG A 23 -4.67 -7.58 8.98
C ARG A 23 -4.63 -9.10 8.87
N GLY A 24 -3.58 -9.71 9.41
CA GLY A 24 -3.46 -11.16 9.49
C GLY A 24 -4.58 -11.78 10.31
N ASP A 25 -5.21 -12.82 9.78
CA ASP A 25 -6.38 -13.46 10.39
C ASP A 25 -6.05 -14.14 11.74
N ASP A 26 -4.81 -14.60 11.94
CA ASP A 26 -4.41 -15.40 13.12
C ASP A 26 -3.60 -14.62 14.17
N THR A 27 -2.66 -13.76 13.74
CA THR A 27 -1.76 -13.04 14.67
C THR A 27 -2.27 -11.64 15.01
N GLY A 28 -3.17 -11.08 14.19
CA GLY A 28 -3.65 -9.71 14.31
C GLY A 28 -2.63 -8.65 13.84
N ASP A 29 -1.47 -9.09 13.34
CA ASP A 29 -0.44 -8.21 12.81
C ASP A 29 -0.90 -7.55 11.51
N TRP A 30 -0.41 -6.34 11.27
CA TRP A 30 -0.63 -5.64 10.01
C TRP A 30 0.58 -5.86 9.12
N ARG A 31 0.34 -6.30 7.88
CA ARG A 31 1.33 -6.35 6.82
C ARG A 31 1.08 -5.24 5.82
N ILE A 32 2.16 -4.70 5.28
CA ILE A 32 2.14 -3.67 4.23
C ILE A 32 2.64 -4.32 2.95
N ILE A 33 1.92 -4.08 1.85
CA ILE A 33 2.33 -4.45 0.50
C ILE A 33 2.30 -3.18 -0.32
N GLU A 34 3.41 -2.84 -0.95
CA GLU A 34 3.51 -1.67 -1.82
C GLU A 34 3.36 -2.10 -3.28
N THR A 35 2.63 -1.29 -4.04
CA THR A 35 2.53 -1.43 -5.49
C THR A 35 2.84 -0.08 -6.11
N GLU A 36 3.89 -0.06 -6.93
CA GLU A 36 4.39 1.12 -7.61
C GLU A 36 4.13 1.04 -9.11
N GLY A 37 4.16 2.21 -9.76
CA GLY A 37 4.04 2.31 -11.21
C GLY A 37 2.62 2.12 -11.73
N LEU A 38 2.39 2.50 -12.99
CA LEU A 38 1.07 2.40 -13.64
C LEU A 38 0.78 1.01 -14.24
N ASP A 39 1.83 0.21 -14.40
CA ASP A 39 1.83 -1.17 -14.86
C ASP A 39 1.61 -2.20 -13.73
N GLY A 40 1.69 -1.75 -12.47
CA GLY A 40 1.38 -2.56 -11.29
C GLY A 40 -0.10 -2.90 -11.13
N GLU A 41 -0.37 -3.83 -10.22
CA GLU A 41 -1.72 -4.33 -9.92
C GLU A 41 -1.86 -4.65 -8.42
N VAL A 42 -2.90 -4.08 -7.79
CA VAL A 42 -3.26 -4.37 -6.40
C VAL A 42 -4.19 -5.58 -6.36
N VAL A 43 -3.85 -6.58 -5.53
CA VAL A 43 -4.64 -7.82 -5.40
C VAL A 43 -5.45 -7.77 -4.11
N LEU A 44 -6.77 -7.93 -4.20
CA LEU A 44 -7.71 -7.90 -3.08
C LEU A 44 -8.47 -9.24 -2.99
N PRO A 45 -7.87 -10.29 -2.37
CA PRO A 45 -8.44 -11.64 -2.36
C PRO A 45 -9.81 -11.72 -1.68
N ALA A 46 -10.05 -10.90 -0.65
CA ALA A 46 -11.28 -10.89 0.14
C ALA A 46 -12.54 -10.60 -0.69
N ILE A 47 -12.39 -9.98 -1.87
CA ILE A 47 -13.48 -9.65 -2.79
C ILE A 47 -13.21 -10.16 -4.22
N ASP A 48 -12.26 -11.09 -4.37
CA ASP A 48 -11.83 -11.64 -5.66
C ASP A 48 -11.59 -10.56 -6.73
N CYS A 49 -10.85 -9.52 -6.34
CA CYS A 49 -10.62 -8.35 -7.18
C CYS A 49 -9.13 -8.14 -7.44
N ARG A 50 -8.82 -7.79 -8.69
CA ARG A 50 -7.50 -7.31 -9.12
C ARG A 50 -7.70 -5.92 -9.69
N LEU A 51 -7.01 -4.94 -9.12
CA LEU A 51 -7.20 -3.53 -9.43
C LEU A 51 -5.93 -2.97 -10.08
N PRO A 52 -5.93 -2.75 -11.40
CA PRO A 52 -4.78 -2.17 -12.10
C PRO A 52 -4.49 -0.75 -11.61
N MET A 53 -3.21 -0.42 -11.43
CA MET A 53 -2.79 0.93 -11.01
C MET A 53 -3.23 2.01 -12.02
N SER A 54 -3.19 1.70 -13.31
CA SER A 54 -3.73 2.56 -14.37
C SER A 54 -5.23 2.88 -14.24
N ALA A 55 -6.02 2.01 -13.59
CA ALA A 55 -7.43 2.26 -13.32
C ALA A 55 -7.63 3.17 -12.09
N ILE A 56 -6.79 3.03 -11.07
CA ILE A 56 -6.77 3.87 -9.86
C ILE A 56 -6.44 5.33 -10.25
N TYR A 57 -5.38 5.51 -11.02
CA TYR A 57 -4.90 6.83 -11.47
C TYR A 57 -5.56 7.31 -12.76
N ARG A 58 -6.69 6.71 -13.16
CA ARG A 58 -7.37 7.11 -14.40
C ARG A 58 -7.82 8.56 -14.30
N ARG A 59 -7.34 9.39 -15.23
CA ARG A 59 -7.54 10.86 -15.29
C ARG A 59 -6.80 11.66 -14.21
N VAL A 60 -5.84 11.05 -13.54
CA VAL A 60 -4.93 11.72 -12.62
C VAL A 60 -3.53 11.67 -13.22
N THR A 61 -2.86 12.82 -13.30
CA THR A 61 -1.44 12.87 -13.66
C THR A 61 -0.63 12.72 -12.38
N VAL A 62 0.23 11.71 -12.33
CA VAL A 62 1.14 11.45 -11.20
C VAL A 62 2.57 11.35 -11.68
N ALA A 63 3.52 11.68 -10.81
CA ALA A 63 4.93 11.43 -11.09
C ALA A 63 5.23 9.92 -10.98
N PRO A 64 6.28 9.42 -11.67
CA PRO A 64 6.83 8.11 -11.34
C PRO A 64 7.33 8.12 -9.89
N TYR A 65 7.22 6.97 -9.22
CA TYR A 65 7.75 6.82 -7.87
C TYR A 65 9.28 6.97 -7.88
N PRO A 66 9.89 7.75 -6.97
CA PRO A 66 11.32 7.98 -7.00
C PRO A 66 12.10 6.73 -6.57
N ASP A 67 13.18 6.40 -7.27
CA ASP A 67 14.09 5.26 -7.00
C ASP A 67 14.74 5.29 -5.59
N ASN A 68 14.61 6.39 -4.84
CA ASN A 68 15.17 6.58 -3.50
C ASN A 68 14.11 7.05 -2.50
N ALA A 69 12.90 6.53 -2.63
CA ALA A 69 11.79 6.94 -1.79
C ALA A 69 12.06 6.69 -0.29
N PRO A 70 11.53 7.53 0.60
CA PRO A 70 11.79 7.44 2.04
C PRO A 70 11.29 6.13 2.71
N GLY A 71 10.52 5.28 2.01
CA GLY A 71 10.11 3.94 2.48
C GLY A 71 11.17 2.84 2.32
N ASP A 72 12.21 3.04 1.50
CA ASP A 72 13.36 2.14 1.39
C ASP A 72 14.36 2.29 2.54
N SER A 73 14.10 3.22 3.48
CA SER A 73 14.76 3.25 4.78
C SER A 73 13.96 2.41 5.76
N GLU A 74 14.56 1.31 6.21
CA GLU A 74 14.05 0.30 7.15
C GLU A 74 13.07 0.80 8.25
N PRO A 75 12.17 -0.07 8.73
CA PRO A 75 11.20 0.31 9.76
C PRO A 75 11.91 0.70 11.05
N THR A 76 11.76 1.95 11.49
CA THR A 76 12.05 2.34 12.87
C THR A 76 10.95 1.84 13.81
N GLU A 77 10.87 0.53 13.98
CA GLU A 77 10.27 -0.08 15.16
C GLU A 77 11.42 -0.58 16.06
N GLY A 78 11.85 0.30 16.98
CA GLY A 78 12.80 -0.07 18.03
C GLY A 78 13.96 0.88 18.30
N GLU A 79 13.80 2.20 18.24
CA GLU A 79 14.73 3.09 18.96
C GLU A 79 14.51 2.93 20.47
N PRO A 80 15.47 2.37 21.26
CA PRO A 80 15.48 2.69 22.67
C PRO A 80 15.97 4.13 22.79
N VAL A 81 15.16 4.97 23.44
CA VAL A 81 15.67 6.20 24.06
C VAL A 81 16.80 5.78 25.00
N ALA A 82 18.02 6.14 24.63
CA ALA A 82 19.20 6.12 25.50
C ALA A 82 19.50 7.54 25.98
#